data_AF-A0A844WSD8-F1
#
_entry.id   AF-A0A844WSD8-F1
#
_cell.length_a   1.000
_cell.length_b   1.000
_cell.length_c   1.000
_cell.angle_alpha   90.00
_cell.angle_beta   90.00
_cell.angle_gamma   90.00
#
_symmetry.space_group_name_H-M   'P 1'
#
loop_
_entity.id
_entity.type
_entity.pdbx_description
1 polymer ?
#
loop_
_entity_poly.entity_id
_entity_poly.type
_entity_poly.pdbx_seq_one_letter_code
_entity_poly.pdbx_strand_id
1 'polypeptide(L)'
;MRHNIKEENMKIINLFIAILLTIWLTGCGIAQSVTEEVSDLSNSLFTWDIRTLHLDITARAELNMDDEGRSSPVVIRIYQLKEADIFNSISYQELVDQDSDILRESLVDSKEIVLKPNTAISIDTSFNKKAKAVGIAALYKEPNLKDNSWRLILNRGDLNISKPREISASQYTIKLVDESR
;
A
#
# COMPACT_ATOMS: atom_id res chain seq x y z
N MET A 1 -7.90 16.92 84.20
CA MET A 1 -8.13 17.54 82.87
C MET A 1 -7.43 16.82 81.69
N ARG A 2 -6.46 15.91 81.91
CA ARG A 2 -5.76 15.17 80.82
C ARG A 2 -6.49 13.94 80.26
N HIS A 3 -7.48 13.39 80.96
CA HIS A 3 -8.13 12.13 80.57
C HIS A 3 -9.21 12.31 79.49
N ASN A 4 -9.82 13.51 79.38
CA ASN A 4 -10.90 13.79 78.43
C ASN A 4 -10.41 14.06 76.99
N ILE A 5 -9.21 14.63 76.86
CA ILE A 5 -8.61 15.00 75.56
C ILE A 5 -8.23 13.74 74.75
N LYS A 6 -7.90 12.63 75.44
CA LYS A 6 -7.47 11.39 74.80
C LYS A 6 -8.63 10.60 74.17
N GLU A 7 -9.81 10.63 74.79
CA GLU A 7 -11.02 10.01 74.23
C GLU A 7 -11.54 10.76 73.01
N GLU A 8 -11.51 12.09 73.06
CA GLU A 8 -11.98 12.95 71.97
C GLU A 8 -11.10 12.79 70.73
N ASN A 9 -9.78 12.76 70.91
CA ASN A 9 -8.82 12.51 69.84
C ASN A 9 -8.95 11.08 69.27
N MET A 10 -9.26 10.07 70.08
CA MET A 10 -9.42 8.70 69.61
C MET A 10 -10.74 8.49 68.83
N LYS A 11 -11.80 9.22 69.19
CA LYS A 11 -13.06 9.28 68.42
C LYS A 11 -12.87 10.01 67.09
N ILE A 12 -12.11 11.11 67.09
CA ILE A 12 -11.77 11.86 65.87
C ILE A 12 -10.89 11.01 64.95
N ILE A 13 -9.89 10.30 65.47
CA ILE A 13 -9.03 9.40 64.69
C ILE A 13 -9.82 8.22 64.11
N ASN A 14 -10.71 7.58 64.89
CA ASN A 14 -11.57 6.52 64.38
C ASN A 14 -12.60 7.03 63.34
N LEU A 15 -13.07 8.27 63.49
CA LEU A 15 -13.94 8.93 62.51
C LEU A 15 -13.19 9.21 61.21
N PHE A 16 -11.92 9.64 61.27
CA PHE A 16 -11.07 9.84 60.09
C PHE A 16 -10.69 8.51 59.41
N ILE A 17 -10.45 7.43 60.17
CA ILE A 17 -10.16 6.09 59.61
C ILE A 17 -11.40 5.51 58.91
N ALA A 18 -12.60 5.71 59.47
CA ALA A 18 -13.84 5.26 58.85
C ALA A 18 -14.19 6.02 57.55
N ILE A 19 -13.78 7.28 57.43
CA ILE A 19 -13.97 8.11 56.23
C ILE A 19 -12.90 7.79 55.15
N LEU A 20 -11.70 7.37 55.56
CA LEU A 20 -10.63 7.02 54.61
C LEU A 20 -10.84 5.64 53.94
N LEU A 21 -11.64 4.75 54.53
CA LEU A 21 -11.92 3.41 54.00
C LEU A 21 -13.04 3.36 52.94
N THR A 22 -13.85 4.41 52.79
CA THR A 22 -14.99 4.43 51.84
C THR A 22 -14.65 5.01 50.48
N ILE A 23 -13.43 5.50 50.27
CA ILE A 23 -12.97 6.10 49.01
C ILE A 23 -12.50 5.04 47.99
N TRP A 24 -12.48 3.75 48.36
CA TRP A 24 -12.00 2.66 47.50
C TRP A 24 -13.08 1.82 46.80
N LEU A 25 -14.36 2.21 46.83
CA LEU A 25 -15.45 1.43 46.20
C LEU A 25 -16.25 2.15 45.11
N THR A 26 -15.75 3.24 44.55
CA THR A 26 -16.36 3.87 43.36
C THR A 26 -15.31 4.16 42.28
N GLY A 27 -14.64 3.10 41.82
CA GLY A 27 -14.06 3.07 40.48
C GLY A 27 -15.15 2.65 39.49
N CYS A 28 -15.72 3.61 38.76
CA CYS A 28 -16.76 3.39 37.76
C CYS A 28 -16.36 2.31 36.74
N GLY A 29 -17.08 1.19 36.75
CA GLY A 29 -17.07 0.23 35.65
C GLY A 29 -17.74 0.84 34.43
N ILE A 30 -16.96 1.46 33.56
CA ILE A 30 -17.32 1.72 32.16
C ILE A 30 -16.03 1.67 31.32
N ALA A 31 -15.40 0.49 31.22
CA ALA A 31 -14.49 0.21 30.11
C ALA A 31 -15.37 -0.03 28.87
N GLN A 32 -15.96 1.06 28.40
CA GLN A 32 -16.82 1.09 27.23
C GLN A 32 -15.96 0.77 26.01
N SER A 33 -16.47 -0.17 25.23
CA SER A 33 -16.07 -0.67 23.91
C SER A 33 -16.01 0.41 22.80
N VAL A 34 -15.58 1.63 23.13
CA VAL A 34 -15.55 2.79 22.22
C VAL A 34 -14.14 2.96 21.62
N THR A 35 -13.16 2.19 22.08
CA THR A 35 -11.79 2.24 21.54
C THR A 35 -11.66 1.60 20.16
N GLU A 36 -12.49 0.61 19.82
CA GLU A 36 -12.42 -0.07 18.51
C GLU A 36 -13.13 0.72 17.40
N GLU A 37 -14.26 1.37 17.72
CA GLU A 37 -15.08 2.07 16.70
C GLU A 37 -14.50 3.43 16.30
N VAL A 38 -13.81 4.12 17.23
CA VAL A 38 -13.21 5.45 16.97
C VAL A 38 -11.83 5.32 16.32
N SER A 39 -11.10 4.22 16.55
CA SER A 39 -9.82 3.97 15.85
C SER A 39 -10.03 3.75 14.35
N ASP A 40 -11.11 3.06 13.97
CA ASP A 40 -11.45 2.82 12.57
C ASP A 40 -11.88 4.11 11.85
N LEU A 41 -12.63 4.97 12.54
CA LEU A 41 -13.03 6.26 12.00
C LEU A 41 -11.84 7.24 11.90
N SER A 42 -10.91 7.21 12.87
CA SER A 42 -9.70 8.05 12.85
C SER A 42 -8.73 7.66 11.74
N ASN A 43 -8.55 6.36 11.47
CA ASN A 43 -7.73 5.90 10.34
C ASN A 43 -8.40 6.18 8.98
N SER A 44 -9.73 6.13 8.90
CA SER A 44 -10.47 6.38 7.65
C SER A 44 -10.46 7.83 7.18
N LEU A 45 -10.23 8.81 8.07
CA LEU A 45 -10.35 10.24 7.74
C LEU A 45 -9.03 10.88 7.27
N PHE A 46 -7.88 10.24 7.48
CA PHE A 46 -6.56 10.75 7.09
C PHE A 46 -5.75 9.79 6.20
N THR A 47 -6.38 8.75 5.65
CA THR A 47 -5.85 8.11 4.43
C THR A 47 -6.28 8.95 3.25
N TRP A 48 -5.38 9.75 2.72
CA TRP A 48 -5.46 10.27 1.36
C TRP A 48 -5.94 9.15 0.41
N ASP A 49 -7.22 9.16 0.04
CA ASP A 49 -7.85 8.05 -0.70
C ASP A 49 -7.37 8.11 -2.15
N ILE A 50 -6.43 7.23 -2.49
CA ILE A 50 -5.96 7.09 -3.86
C ILE A 50 -7.07 6.42 -4.65
N ARG A 51 -7.75 7.23 -5.47
CA ARG A 51 -8.91 6.84 -6.29
C ARG A 51 -8.58 6.74 -7.77
N THR A 52 -7.45 7.29 -8.17
CA THR A 52 -6.96 7.28 -9.55
C THR A 52 -5.51 6.81 -9.56
N LEU A 53 -5.21 5.90 -10.47
CA LEU A 53 -3.87 5.46 -10.79
C LEU A 53 -3.34 6.36 -11.91
N HIS A 54 -2.33 7.16 -11.59
CA HIS A 54 -1.63 8.05 -12.50
C HIS A 54 -0.26 7.44 -12.84
N LEU A 55 -0.04 7.06 -14.09
CA LEU A 55 1.24 6.54 -14.58
C LEU A 55 1.67 7.28 -15.84
N ASP A 56 2.93 7.68 -15.91
CA ASP A 56 3.56 8.19 -17.13
C ASP A 56 4.65 7.22 -17.57
N ILE A 57 4.45 6.57 -18.71
CA ILE A 57 5.36 5.54 -19.23
C ILE A 57 6.05 6.07 -20.47
N THR A 58 7.38 6.22 -20.41
CA THR A 58 8.21 6.69 -21.51
C THR A 58 9.06 5.56 -22.09
N ALA A 59 9.02 5.38 -23.40
CA ALA A 59 9.88 4.47 -24.14
C ALA A 59 11.07 5.20 -24.76
N ARG A 60 12.28 4.66 -24.52
CA ARG A 60 13.49 5.09 -25.23
C ARG A 60 13.55 4.52 -26.65
N ALA A 61 14.49 5.02 -27.45
CA ALA A 61 14.64 4.64 -28.85
C ALA A 61 14.98 3.16 -29.00
N GLU A 62 15.79 2.63 -28.09
CA GLU A 62 16.29 1.27 -28.03
C GLU A 62 15.31 0.27 -27.40
N LEU A 63 14.03 0.63 -27.25
CA LEU A 63 13.00 -0.27 -26.70
C LEU A 63 12.94 -1.58 -27.49
N ASN A 64 13.09 -2.71 -26.79
CA ASN A 64 12.95 -4.07 -27.32
C ASN A 64 13.73 -4.26 -28.64
N MET A 65 14.97 -3.76 -28.64
CA MET A 65 15.85 -3.71 -29.79
C MET A 65 16.67 -4.99 -29.88
N ASP A 66 16.58 -5.67 -31.03
CA ASP A 66 17.34 -6.89 -31.30
C ASP A 66 18.83 -6.62 -31.61
N ASP A 67 19.61 -7.69 -31.77
CA ASP A 67 21.04 -7.63 -32.10
C ASP A 67 21.35 -6.97 -33.45
N GLU A 68 20.35 -6.82 -34.32
CA GLU A 68 20.45 -6.09 -35.59
C GLU A 68 20.16 -4.58 -35.43
N GLY A 69 19.86 -4.12 -34.22
CA GLY A 69 19.56 -2.72 -33.91
C GLY A 69 18.12 -2.31 -34.24
N ARG A 70 17.19 -3.26 -34.42
CA ARG A 70 15.80 -2.97 -34.75
C ARG A 70 14.93 -2.90 -33.50
N SER A 71 14.57 -1.68 -33.11
CA SER A 71 13.64 -1.44 -32.01
C SER A 71 12.22 -1.88 -32.36
N SER A 72 11.49 -2.37 -31.36
CA SER A 72 10.13 -2.88 -31.57
C SER A 72 9.16 -2.52 -30.44
N PRO A 73 7.85 -2.50 -30.70
CA PRO A 73 6.86 -2.26 -29.66
C PRO A 73 6.88 -3.36 -28.58
N VAL A 74 6.35 -3.01 -27.41
CA VAL A 74 6.19 -3.91 -26.26
C VAL A 74 4.77 -3.82 -25.75
N VAL A 75 4.19 -4.97 -25.40
CA VAL A 75 2.94 -5.01 -24.65
C VAL A 75 3.25 -4.76 -23.18
N ILE A 76 2.57 -3.79 -22.57
CA ILE A 76 2.62 -3.53 -21.13
C ILE A 76 1.30 -3.96 -20.53
N ARG A 77 1.34 -4.88 -19.57
CA ARG A 77 0.19 -5.29 -18.77
C ARG A 77 0.29 -4.66 -17.40
N ILE A 78 -0.80 -4.04 -16.97
CA ILE A 78 -0.94 -3.31 -15.71
C ILE A 78 -2.05 -3.98 -14.92
N TYR A 79 -1.74 -4.47 -13.74
CA TYR A 79 -2.66 -5.21 -12.88
C TYR A 79 -2.86 -4.45 -11.59
N GLN A 80 -4.11 -4.24 -11.20
CA GLN A 80 -4.44 -3.85 -9.83
C GLN A 80 -4.66 -5.12 -9.02
N LEU A 81 -3.93 -5.26 -7.92
CA LEU A 81 -3.83 -6.51 -7.17
C LEU A 81 -4.24 -6.31 -5.70
N LYS A 82 -4.99 -7.26 -5.15
CA LYS A 82 -5.29 -7.39 -3.72
C LYS A 82 -4.02 -7.68 -2.91
N GLU A 83 -3.16 -8.55 -3.44
CA GLU A 83 -1.85 -8.92 -2.87
C GLU A 83 -0.84 -9.09 -4.02
N ALA A 84 0.42 -8.71 -3.78
CA ALA A 84 1.45 -8.72 -4.82
C ALA A 84 2.27 -10.03 -4.90
N ASP A 85 2.13 -10.93 -3.93
CA ASP A 85 3.01 -12.10 -3.76
C ASP A 85 3.02 -13.00 -4.98
N ILE A 86 1.84 -13.35 -5.51
CA ILE A 86 1.71 -14.22 -6.70
C ILE A 86 2.36 -13.55 -7.91
N PHE A 87 2.09 -12.25 -8.12
CA PHE A 87 2.71 -11.49 -9.20
C PHE A 87 4.23 -11.37 -9.06
N ASN A 88 4.76 -11.40 -7.82
CA ASN A 88 6.19 -11.36 -7.55
C ASN A 88 6.86 -12.74 -7.68
N SER A 89 6.12 -13.84 -7.51
CA SER A 89 6.66 -15.20 -7.62
C SER A 89 6.51 -15.82 -9.01
N ILE A 90 5.49 -15.40 -9.78
CA ILE A 90 5.21 -15.94 -11.11
C ILE A 90 6.41 -15.72 -12.05
N SER A 91 6.70 -16.72 -12.88
CA SER A 91 7.72 -16.60 -13.92
C SER A 91 7.23 -15.74 -15.10
N TYR A 92 8.18 -15.30 -15.93
CA TYR A 92 7.85 -14.55 -17.14
C TYR A 92 6.90 -15.32 -18.06
N GLN A 93 7.19 -16.60 -18.32
CA GLN A 93 6.39 -17.42 -19.24
C GLN A 93 4.98 -17.64 -18.71
N GLU A 94 4.84 -17.95 -17.42
CA GLU A 94 3.54 -18.10 -16.78
C GLU A 94 2.72 -16.80 -16.85
N LEU A 95 3.35 -15.64 -16.68
CA LEU A 95 2.66 -14.36 -16.84
C LEU A 95 2.22 -14.10 -18.29
N VAL A 96 3.06 -14.42 -19.27
CA VAL A 96 2.72 -14.23 -20.68
C VAL A 96 1.52 -15.10 -21.08
N ASP A 97 1.53 -16.37 -20.67
CA ASP A 97 0.61 -17.39 -21.17
C ASP A 97 -0.65 -17.58 -20.30
N GLN A 98 -0.55 -17.36 -18.98
CA GLN A 98 -1.52 -17.85 -17.98
C GLN A 98 -1.84 -16.84 -16.87
N ASP A 99 -1.56 -15.55 -17.08
CA ASP A 99 -1.80 -14.52 -16.05
C ASP A 99 -3.22 -14.50 -15.51
N SER A 100 -4.24 -14.64 -16.38
CA SER A 100 -5.65 -14.61 -15.98
C SER A 100 -6.00 -15.67 -14.95
N ASP A 101 -5.41 -16.86 -15.07
CA ASP A 101 -5.69 -18.00 -14.21
C ASP A 101 -4.87 -17.92 -12.92
N ILE A 102 -3.57 -17.61 -13.03
CA ILE A 102 -2.65 -17.56 -11.90
C ILE A 102 -2.95 -16.37 -10.99
N LEU A 103 -3.22 -15.19 -11.56
CA LEU A 103 -3.51 -13.99 -10.79
C LEU A 103 -4.96 -13.90 -10.33
N ARG A 104 -5.86 -14.79 -10.77
CA ARG A 104 -7.32 -14.71 -10.57
C ARG A 104 -7.76 -14.34 -9.16
N GLU A 105 -7.16 -14.95 -8.14
CA GLU A 105 -7.50 -14.70 -6.73
C GLU A 105 -6.95 -13.38 -6.21
N SER A 106 -5.89 -12.85 -6.81
CA SER A 106 -5.28 -11.56 -6.45
C SER A 106 -5.80 -10.40 -7.31
N LEU A 107 -6.27 -10.66 -8.52
CA LEU A 107 -6.61 -9.64 -9.51
C LEU A 107 -7.87 -8.86 -9.13
N VAL A 108 -7.78 -7.53 -9.25
CA VAL A 108 -8.91 -6.61 -9.07
C VAL A 108 -9.32 -6.02 -10.41
N ASP A 109 -8.35 -5.60 -11.21
CA ASP A 109 -8.55 -5.01 -12.53
C ASP A 109 -7.27 -5.17 -13.35
N SER A 110 -7.38 -5.13 -14.67
CA SER A 110 -6.23 -5.16 -15.58
C SER A 110 -6.40 -4.23 -16.76
N LYS A 111 -5.27 -3.74 -17.28
CA LYS A 111 -5.19 -2.93 -18.48
C LYS A 111 -3.99 -3.36 -19.31
N GLU A 112 -4.19 -3.49 -20.61
CA GLU A 112 -3.13 -3.78 -21.57
C GLU A 112 -2.94 -2.58 -22.51
N ILE A 113 -1.69 -2.22 -22.78
CA ILE A 113 -1.32 -1.20 -23.77
C ILE A 113 -0.16 -1.68 -24.64
N VAL A 114 -0.03 -1.09 -25.83
CA VAL A 114 1.15 -1.26 -26.68
C VAL A 114 1.99 0.01 -26.61
N LEU A 115 3.22 -0.12 -26.09
CA LEU A 115 4.20 0.96 -26.01
C LEU A 115 5.16 0.85 -27.21
N LYS A 116 5.29 1.94 -27.98
CA LYS A 116 6.18 2.00 -29.16
C LYS A 116 7.50 2.68 -28.82
N PRO A 117 8.62 2.38 -29.52
CA PRO A 117 9.86 3.12 -29.35
C PRO A 117 9.67 4.64 -29.55
N ASN A 118 10.39 5.47 -28.80
CA ASN A 118 10.32 6.95 -28.84
C ASN A 118 8.91 7.54 -28.58
N THR A 119 8.11 6.89 -27.75
CA THR A 119 6.78 7.40 -27.35
C THR A 119 6.66 7.55 -25.84
N ALA A 120 5.66 8.31 -25.42
CA ALA A 120 5.22 8.39 -24.04
C ALA A 120 3.71 8.21 -23.98
N ILE A 121 3.23 7.54 -22.93
CA ILE A 121 1.81 7.27 -22.70
C ILE A 121 1.50 7.60 -21.24
N SER A 122 0.52 8.48 -21.04
CA SER A 122 -0.09 8.75 -19.74
C SER A 122 -1.32 7.86 -19.53
N ILE A 123 -1.44 7.31 -18.33
CA ILE A 123 -2.51 6.42 -17.93
C ILE A 123 -3.17 6.99 -16.68
N ASP A 124 -4.42 7.39 -16.85
CA ASP A 124 -5.32 7.76 -15.77
C ASP A 124 -6.47 6.76 -15.76
N THR A 125 -6.53 5.94 -14.72
CA THR A 125 -7.64 4.98 -14.53
C THR A 125 -8.09 4.95 -13.08
N SER A 126 -9.32 4.53 -12.84
CA SER A 126 -9.84 4.34 -11.48
C SER A 126 -8.96 3.33 -10.73
N PHE A 127 -8.46 3.71 -9.55
CA PHE A 127 -7.75 2.81 -8.65
C PHE A 127 -8.72 2.25 -7.63
N ASN A 128 -8.95 0.94 -7.70
CA ASN A 128 -9.95 0.27 -6.89
C ASN A 128 -9.49 0.19 -5.43
N LYS A 129 -10.38 0.51 -4.49
CA LYS A 129 -10.08 0.48 -3.04
C LYS A 129 -9.65 -0.89 -2.51
N LYS A 130 -10.01 -1.98 -3.21
CA LYS A 130 -9.58 -3.35 -2.88
C LYS A 130 -8.14 -3.65 -3.33
N ALA A 131 -7.58 -2.85 -4.23
CA ALA A 131 -6.21 -3.03 -4.70
C ALA A 131 -5.22 -2.42 -3.69
N LYS A 132 -4.24 -3.23 -3.30
CA LYS A 132 -3.13 -2.84 -2.42
C LYS A 132 -1.83 -2.61 -3.19
N ALA A 133 -1.74 -3.13 -4.42
CA ALA A 133 -0.58 -2.98 -5.28
C ALA A 133 -0.96 -2.86 -6.75
N VAL A 134 -0.03 -2.33 -7.54
CA VAL A 134 -0.05 -2.30 -8.99
C VAL A 134 1.13 -3.11 -9.50
N GLY A 135 0.88 -4.22 -10.18
CA GLY A 135 1.89 -4.97 -10.91
C GLY A 135 1.96 -4.45 -12.34
N ILE A 136 3.17 -4.17 -12.85
CA ILE A 136 3.37 -3.72 -14.22
C ILE A 136 4.40 -4.64 -14.87
N ALA A 137 4.02 -5.31 -15.95
CA ALA A 137 4.86 -6.23 -16.68
C ALA A 137 5.02 -5.77 -18.13
N ALA A 138 6.26 -5.76 -18.61
CA ALA A 138 6.64 -5.49 -19.97
C ALA A 138 7.02 -6.79 -20.67
N LEU A 139 6.28 -7.13 -21.71
CA LEU A 139 6.41 -8.40 -22.43
C LEU A 139 7.50 -8.27 -23.50
N TYR A 140 8.76 -8.22 -23.06
CA TYR A 140 9.94 -8.13 -23.91
C TYR A 140 10.20 -9.40 -24.72
N LYS A 141 10.87 -9.28 -25.86
CA LYS A 141 11.32 -10.46 -26.63
C LYS A 141 12.36 -11.26 -25.87
N GLU A 142 13.30 -10.55 -25.24
CA GLU A 142 14.45 -11.14 -24.54
C GLU A 142 14.58 -10.54 -23.13
N PRO A 143 13.67 -10.86 -22.20
CA PRO A 143 13.71 -10.31 -20.85
C PRO A 143 14.95 -10.80 -20.10
N ASN A 144 15.60 -9.91 -19.35
CA ASN A 144 16.64 -10.31 -18.40
C ASN A 144 15.98 -10.93 -17.15
N LEU A 145 15.87 -12.26 -17.15
CA LEU A 145 15.25 -13.02 -16.07
C LEU A 145 16.09 -13.02 -14.77
N LYS A 146 17.41 -12.81 -14.86
CA LYS A 146 18.29 -12.76 -13.68
C LYS A 146 18.06 -11.49 -12.87
N ASP A 147 17.95 -10.36 -13.56
CA ASP A 147 17.75 -9.06 -12.92
C ASP A 147 16.27 -8.73 -12.71
N ASN A 148 15.36 -9.59 -13.18
CA ASN A 148 13.92 -9.43 -13.08
C ASN A 148 13.42 -8.07 -13.61
N SER A 149 14.09 -7.56 -14.65
CA SER A 149 13.92 -6.18 -15.16
C SER A 149 12.68 -5.99 -16.04
N TRP A 150 11.89 -7.05 -16.24
CA TRP A 150 10.70 -7.08 -17.08
C TRP A 150 9.43 -6.68 -16.32
N ARG A 151 9.49 -6.55 -15.00
CA ARG A 151 8.34 -6.14 -14.17
C ARG A 151 8.73 -5.17 -13.07
N LEU A 152 7.74 -4.46 -12.55
CA LEU A 152 7.83 -3.63 -11.35
C LEU A 152 6.53 -3.70 -10.55
N ILE A 153 6.62 -3.41 -9.26
CA ILE A 153 5.50 -3.41 -8.32
C ILE A 153 5.47 -2.05 -7.64
N LEU A 154 4.30 -1.41 -7.63
CA LEU A 154 4.04 -0.20 -6.85
C LEU A 154 2.99 -0.54 -5.81
N ASN A 155 3.33 -0.45 -4.53
CA ASN A 155 2.35 -0.57 -3.46
C ASN A 155 1.46 0.68 -3.42
N ARG A 156 0.28 0.57 -2.81
CA ARG A 156 -0.64 1.70 -2.66
C ARG A 156 0.04 2.92 -2.01
N GLY A 157 0.93 2.70 -1.04
CA GLY A 157 1.70 3.77 -0.40
C GLY A 157 2.72 4.47 -1.31
N ASP A 158 3.11 3.84 -2.42
CA ASP A 158 4.01 4.43 -3.41
C ASP A 158 3.26 5.32 -4.40
N LEU A 159 1.92 5.26 -4.45
CA LEU A 159 1.11 6.04 -5.39
C LEU A 159 0.85 7.46 -4.85
N ASN A 160 0.64 8.40 -5.76
CA ASN A 160 0.32 9.78 -5.43
C ASN A 160 -1.06 10.16 -5.99
N ILE A 161 -1.78 11.04 -5.29
CA ILE A 161 -3.14 11.49 -5.66
C ILE A 161 -3.14 12.37 -6.90
N SER A 162 -2.04 13.06 -7.17
CA SER A 162 -1.96 14.11 -8.19
C SER A 162 -0.80 13.91 -9.16
N LYS A 163 0.34 13.40 -8.68
CA LYS A 163 1.53 13.21 -9.50
C LYS A 163 1.53 11.80 -10.11
N PRO A 164 1.78 11.66 -11.42
CA PRO A 164 1.98 10.36 -12.01
C PRO A 164 3.26 9.71 -11.50
N ARG A 165 3.27 8.38 -11.43
CA ARG A 165 4.52 7.62 -11.25
C ARG A 165 5.21 7.53 -12.60
N GLU A 166 6.41 8.09 -12.67
CA GLU A 166 7.21 8.09 -13.89
C GLU A 166 7.92 6.75 -14.08
N ILE A 167 7.73 6.14 -15.25
CA ILE A 167 8.27 4.83 -15.60
C ILE A 167 9.01 4.97 -16.93
N SER A 168 10.22 4.42 -16.98
CA SER A 168 11.03 4.35 -18.20
C SER A 168 11.12 2.90 -18.68
N ALA A 169 10.83 2.69 -19.96
CA ALA A 169 11.09 1.45 -20.67
C ALA A 169 12.22 1.66 -21.68
N SER A 170 13.30 0.89 -21.57
CA SER A 170 14.49 0.99 -22.41
C SER A 170 15.12 -0.38 -22.57
N GLN A 171 15.62 -0.71 -23.76
CA GLN A 171 16.14 -2.05 -24.07
C GLN A 171 15.12 -3.11 -23.64
N TYR A 172 15.49 -4.00 -22.73
CA TYR A 172 14.66 -5.05 -22.14
C TYR A 172 14.35 -4.79 -20.66
N THR A 173 14.28 -3.53 -20.26
CA THR A 173 14.07 -3.11 -18.87
C THR A 173 12.94 -2.10 -18.75
N ILE A 174 12.04 -2.35 -17.80
CA ILE A 174 11.06 -1.39 -17.29
C ILE A 174 11.45 -1.02 -15.86
N LYS A 175 11.53 0.29 -15.57
CA LYS A 175 11.92 0.78 -14.24
C LYS A 175 11.16 2.02 -13.87
N LEU A 176 10.93 2.19 -12.57
CA LEU A 176 10.53 3.46 -12.00
C LEU A 176 11.69 4.47 -12.18
N VAL A 177 11.38 5.68 -12.61
CA VAL A 177 12.34 6.79 -12.63
C VAL A 177 12.43 7.32 -11.21
N ASP A 178 13.65 7.38 -10.66
CA ASP A 178 13.88 7.86 -9.30
C ASP A 178 13.49 9.34 -9.20
N GLU A 179 12.71 9.68 -8.18
CA GLU A 179 12.35 11.08 -7.88
C GLU A 179 13.56 11.76 -7.21
N SER A 180 14.69 11.85 -7.90
CA SER A 180 15.85 12.58 -7.39
C SER A 180 15.56 14.09 -7.39
N ARG A 181 15.11 14.55 -6.20
CA ARG A 181 15.21 15.88 -5.57
C ARG A 181 15.57 17.08 -6.44
#